data_AF-A0A353BU01-F1
#
_entry.id   AF-A0A353BU01-F1
#
_cell.length_a   1.000
_cell.length_b   1.000
_cell.length_c   1.000
_cell.angle_alpha   90.00
_cell.angle_beta   90.00
_cell.angle_gamma   90.00
#
_symmetry.space_group_name_H-M   'P 1'
#
loop_
_entity.id
_entity.type
_entity.pdbx_description
1 polymer ?
#
loop_
_entity_poly.entity_id
_entity_poly.type
_entity_poly.pdbx_seq_one_letter_code
_entity_poly.pdbx_strand_id
1 'polypeptide(L)'
;MKKGRKMIKLAGAIVLVGLLAINWNLNFNTSTVSAAGEYLVNGEMWNYGLGDAIGFNENTYTTITTTSKNNNWRHGSVSGNGELGFIESCDPNEDVMIINNTKIVSDTTSIYHTPEIAGSLDRIRTGAIKKTEYPWLDIINAYAVSKFGASSWGTTWPRPYQPAAQYRMKNNDYTSAGAYNRYTNYETGEVGLQWKNADKSCEWDKRSFASRSDNVIVTSVKAGANFNITLSIDAINQMQGTPDSTITASYFVESDSNGYALGMVGKYGIRNRVGTLNPEETLLAHGGWGTATRIIAPGATITQGEISGRPTLTFTGTNSIMLITKADLQVNGCNTLDDVRTKCYNRLRDDIDGVVAKYKAAGQFTYEDILAPHAAIHGKMFNTVRLNLCNTDEEKADRLLSNSQLIAKQNSQTTFNKAYMERAYYNGRFALICASGYQSTRLGGIWTGMWNPDWSGDFT
;
A
#
# COMPACT_ATOMS: atom_id res chain seq x y z
N MET A 1 36.06 37.40 -70.55
CA MET A 1 36.50 37.04 -69.19
C MET A 1 35.28 36.79 -68.30
N LYS A 2 35.05 35.52 -67.91
CA LYS A 2 34.09 35.09 -66.87
C LYS A 2 34.88 34.21 -65.90
N LYS A 3 34.82 34.47 -64.59
CA LYS A 3 35.14 33.49 -63.54
C LYS A 3 34.23 33.73 -62.34
N GLY A 4 33.31 32.79 -62.11
CA GLY A 4 32.53 32.66 -60.87
C GLY A 4 33.27 31.78 -59.87
N ARG A 5 33.17 32.12 -58.57
CA ARG A 5 33.79 31.39 -57.45
C ARG A 5 32.79 30.39 -56.86
N LYS A 6 33.27 29.17 -56.66
CA LYS A 6 32.55 27.98 -56.15
C LYS A 6 32.39 28.02 -54.62
N MET A 7 31.22 27.61 -54.13
CA MET A 7 30.99 27.18 -52.74
C MET A 7 31.43 25.72 -52.56
N ILE A 8 32.10 25.44 -51.44
CA ILE A 8 32.56 24.11 -51.03
C ILE A 8 31.40 23.40 -50.31
N LYS A 9 31.02 22.21 -50.78
CA LYS A 9 30.11 21.28 -50.08
C LYS A 9 30.94 20.16 -49.45
N LEU A 10 30.71 19.91 -48.16
CA LEU A 10 31.29 18.83 -47.37
C LEU A 10 30.54 17.52 -47.68
N ALA A 11 31.27 16.45 -48.01
CA ALA A 11 30.72 15.14 -48.35
C ALA A 11 30.47 14.31 -47.07
N GLY A 12 29.26 13.77 -46.91
CA GLY A 12 28.93 12.76 -45.91
C GLY A 12 29.01 11.36 -46.52
N ALA A 13 29.81 10.48 -45.92
CA ALA A 13 29.89 9.07 -46.27
C ALA A 13 28.69 8.31 -45.65
N ILE A 14 27.95 7.59 -46.48
CA ILE A 14 26.88 6.67 -46.08
C ILE A 14 27.52 5.30 -45.85
N VAL A 15 27.48 4.81 -44.61
CA VAL A 15 27.79 3.41 -44.27
C VAL A 15 26.47 2.64 -44.31
N LEU A 16 26.36 1.71 -45.27
CA LEU A 16 25.29 0.72 -45.34
C LEU A 16 25.53 -0.33 -44.24
N VAL A 17 24.67 -0.40 -43.22
CA VAL A 17 24.62 -1.53 -42.29
C VAL A 17 23.46 -2.42 -42.70
N GLY A 18 23.77 -3.62 -43.16
CA GLY A 18 22.79 -4.65 -43.47
C GLY A 18 22.07 -5.10 -42.20
N LEU A 19 20.74 -5.02 -42.20
CA LEU A 19 19.88 -5.63 -41.19
C LEU A 19 19.88 -7.15 -41.38
N LEU A 20 20.73 -7.85 -40.62
CA LEU A 20 20.51 -9.25 -40.29
C LEU A 20 19.33 -9.30 -39.32
N ALA A 21 18.16 -9.70 -39.81
CA ALA A 21 17.02 -10.02 -38.98
C ALA A 21 17.36 -11.27 -38.14
N ILE A 22 17.89 -11.05 -36.95
CA ILE A 22 17.93 -12.07 -35.90
C ILE A 22 16.52 -12.14 -35.34
N ASN A 23 15.78 -13.19 -35.70
CA ASN A 23 14.51 -13.53 -35.04
C ASN A 23 14.79 -13.85 -33.57
N TRP A 24 14.68 -12.83 -32.71
CA TRP A 24 14.44 -13.06 -31.30
C TRP A 24 13.00 -13.55 -31.19
N ASN A 25 12.83 -14.87 -31.07
CA ASN A 25 11.61 -15.42 -30.50
C ASN A 25 11.54 -15.00 -29.03
N LEU A 26 11.14 -13.75 -28.79
CA LEU A 26 10.65 -13.30 -27.49
C LEU A 26 9.27 -13.94 -27.33
N ASN A 27 9.25 -15.15 -26.76
CA ASN A 27 8.05 -15.64 -26.12
C ASN A 27 7.77 -14.70 -24.94
N PHE A 28 6.97 -13.66 -25.18
CA PHE A 28 6.25 -13.01 -24.11
C PHE A 28 5.29 -14.07 -23.59
N ASN A 29 5.66 -14.73 -22.49
CA ASN A 29 4.65 -15.34 -21.64
C ASN A 29 3.74 -14.18 -21.24
N THR A 30 2.57 -14.11 -21.88
CA THR A 30 1.45 -13.32 -21.38
C THR A 30 1.32 -13.70 -19.93
N SER A 31 1.55 -12.76 -19.02
CA SER A 31 1.34 -12.97 -17.59
C SER A 31 -0.10 -13.42 -17.43
N THR A 32 -0.30 -14.73 -17.30
CA THR A 32 -1.62 -15.29 -17.03
C THR A 32 -1.96 -14.79 -15.64
N VAL A 33 -2.99 -13.95 -15.56
CA VAL A 33 -3.71 -13.71 -14.31
C VAL A 33 -3.89 -15.07 -13.62
N SER A 34 -3.69 -15.15 -12.30
CA SER A 34 -4.02 -16.38 -11.57
C SER A 34 -5.50 -16.67 -11.79
N ALA A 35 -5.78 -17.52 -12.77
CA ALA A 35 -7.09 -18.08 -13.02
C ALA A 35 -7.30 -19.21 -12.01
N ALA A 36 -8.57 -19.52 -11.73
CA ALA A 36 -8.87 -20.73 -10.97
C ALA A 36 -8.24 -21.94 -11.66
N GLY A 37 -7.57 -22.80 -10.89
CA GLY A 37 -6.80 -23.92 -11.39
C GLY A 37 -6.39 -24.87 -10.27
N GLU A 38 -5.42 -25.72 -10.56
CA GLU A 38 -4.92 -26.73 -9.63
C GLU A 38 -3.49 -26.40 -9.19
N TYR A 39 -3.36 -25.90 -7.96
CA TYR A 39 -2.08 -25.45 -7.41
C TYR A 39 -1.67 -26.32 -6.21
N LEU A 40 -0.63 -27.14 -6.40
CA LEU A 40 -0.09 -27.98 -5.32
C LEU A 40 0.89 -27.18 -4.45
N VAL A 41 0.54 -26.94 -3.19
CA VAL A 41 1.40 -26.26 -2.20
C VAL A 41 1.37 -27.03 -0.89
N ASN A 42 2.54 -27.44 -0.40
CA ASN A 42 2.69 -28.19 0.86
C ASN A 42 1.80 -29.45 0.95
N GLY A 43 1.62 -30.15 -0.17
CA GLY A 43 0.79 -31.37 -0.23
C GLY A 43 -0.72 -31.12 -0.32
N GLU A 44 -1.14 -29.85 -0.41
CA GLU A 44 -2.54 -29.46 -0.57
C GLU A 44 -2.78 -28.89 -1.96
N MET A 45 -3.86 -29.35 -2.60
CA MET A 45 -4.37 -28.75 -3.83
C MET A 45 -5.23 -27.53 -3.48
N TRP A 46 -5.02 -26.43 -4.20
CA TRP A 46 -5.73 -25.17 -4.05
C TRP A 46 -6.28 -24.67 -5.38
N ASN A 47 -7.38 -23.91 -5.33
CA ASN A 47 -7.98 -23.25 -6.49
C ASN A 47 -7.08 -22.14 -7.06
N TYR A 48 -6.25 -21.52 -6.22
CA TYR A 48 -5.37 -20.43 -6.61
C TYR A 48 -3.95 -20.62 -6.04
N GLY A 49 -3.00 -19.88 -6.59
CA GLY A 49 -1.62 -19.94 -6.16
C GLY A 49 -0.67 -19.31 -7.17
N LEU A 50 0.62 -19.52 -6.93
CA LEU A 50 1.68 -18.97 -7.77
C LEU A 50 1.85 -19.75 -9.09
N GLY A 51 1.68 -21.07 -9.07
CA GLY A 51 2.13 -21.92 -10.18
C GLY A 51 3.62 -21.68 -10.44
N ASP A 52 3.97 -21.33 -11.67
CA ASP A 52 5.35 -20.98 -12.07
C ASP A 52 5.70 -19.49 -11.83
N ALA A 53 4.75 -18.67 -11.37
CA ALA A 53 4.99 -17.25 -11.15
C ALA A 53 5.95 -17.01 -9.98
N ILE A 54 6.74 -15.95 -10.10
CA ILE A 54 7.67 -15.54 -9.04
C ILE A 54 6.90 -14.93 -7.87
N GLY A 55 7.17 -15.41 -6.67
CA GLY A 55 6.52 -14.97 -5.45
C GLY A 55 7.02 -15.70 -4.22
N PHE A 56 6.19 -15.74 -3.18
CA PHE A 56 6.39 -16.63 -2.04
C PHE A 56 5.06 -17.18 -1.55
N ASN A 57 5.12 -18.38 -0.98
CA ASN A 57 4.08 -18.97 -0.15
C ASN A 57 4.48 -18.85 1.33
N GLU A 58 3.50 -18.80 2.21
CA GLU A 58 3.68 -18.83 3.66
C GLU A 58 2.51 -19.61 4.28
N ASN A 59 2.82 -20.50 5.22
CA ASN A 59 1.83 -21.36 5.87
C ASN A 59 1.53 -20.92 7.31
N THR A 60 1.92 -19.69 7.63
CA THR A 60 1.65 -19.03 8.92
C THR A 60 0.99 -17.67 8.71
N TYR A 61 0.31 -17.20 9.75
CA TYR A 61 -0.26 -15.87 9.86
C TYR A 61 -0.01 -15.31 11.25
N THR A 62 -0.28 -14.01 11.43
CA THR A 62 -0.19 -13.36 12.73
C THR A 62 -1.39 -12.45 12.91
N THR A 63 -2.18 -12.72 13.96
CA THR A 63 -3.40 -11.97 14.25
C THR A 63 -3.10 -10.52 14.65
N ILE A 64 -3.84 -9.57 14.09
CA ILE A 64 -3.84 -8.17 14.50
C ILE A 64 -5.01 -7.92 15.44
N THR A 65 -4.73 -7.83 16.74
CA THR A 65 -5.74 -7.62 17.79
C THR A 65 -6.11 -6.15 17.93
N THR A 66 -7.33 -5.87 18.42
CA THR A 66 -7.78 -4.50 18.75
C THR A 66 -7.32 -3.97 20.12
N THR A 67 -6.75 -4.84 20.96
CA THR A 67 -6.48 -4.55 22.38
C THR A 67 -5.01 -4.58 22.77
N SER A 68 -4.15 -5.20 21.97
CA SER A 68 -2.70 -5.22 22.22
C SER A 68 -1.97 -4.38 21.18
N LYS A 69 -1.26 -3.34 21.66
CA LYS A 69 -0.37 -2.51 20.83
C LYS A 69 0.91 -3.29 20.53
N ASN A 70 0.80 -4.31 19.68
CA ASN A 70 1.92 -5.11 19.20
C ASN A 70 2.26 -4.76 17.75
N ASN A 71 3.44 -5.18 17.28
CA ASN A 71 3.90 -4.96 15.91
C ASN A 71 3.43 -6.04 14.91
N ASN A 72 2.32 -6.74 15.19
CA ASN A 72 1.95 -7.92 14.40
C ASN A 72 1.64 -7.59 12.93
N TRP A 73 1.25 -6.35 12.62
CA TRP A 73 1.08 -5.89 11.24
C TRP A 73 2.35 -6.03 10.40
N ARG A 74 3.55 -6.05 11.00
CA ARG A 74 4.82 -6.25 10.29
C ARG A 74 4.95 -7.64 9.65
N HIS A 75 4.10 -8.60 10.02
CA HIS A 75 4.06 -9.94 9.43
C HIS A 75 3.07 -10.06 8.26
N GLY A 76 2.25 -9.03 8.03
CA GLY A 76 1.21 -9.02 6.99
C GLY A 76 1.78 -9.10 5.57
N SER A 77 0.97 -9.63 4.66
CA SER A 77 1.23 -9.56 3.22
C SER A 77 0.99 -8.14 2.72
N VAL A 78 1.76 -7.67 1.74
CA VAL A 78 1.67 -6.29 1.25
C VAL A 78 1.58 -6.23 -0.27
N SER A 79 0.84 -5.25 -0.77
CA SER A 79 0.86 -4.84 -2.19
C SER A 79 0.54 -3.35 -2.32
N GLY A 80 0.75 -2.81 -3.52
CA GLY A 80 0.58 -1.38 -3.80
C GLY A 80 0.71 -1.02 -5.27
N ASN A 81 0.13 0.13 -5.63
CA ASN A 81 0.17 0.68 -6.99
C ASN A 81 1.10 1.90 -7.13
N GLY A 82 1.89 2.21 -6.08
CA GLY A 82 2.76 3.39 -5.99
C GLY A 82 2.09 4.63 -5.40
N GLU A 83 0.79 4.58 -5.09
CA GLU A 83 0.03 5.61 -4.37
C GLU A 83 -0.78 5.01 -3.23
N LEU A 84 -1.64 4.05 -3.56
CA LEU A 84 -2.40 3.20 -2.66
C LEU A 84 -1.64 1.92 -2.36
N GLY A 85 -1.71 1.49 -1.11
CA GLY A 85 -1.17 0.21 -0.66
C GLY A 85 -2.03 -0.40 0.43
N PHE A 86 -1.80 -1.67 0.70
CA PHE A 86 -2.42 -2.34 1.83
C PHE A 86 -1.47 -3.31 2.52
N ILE A 87 -1.78 -3.61 3.77
CA ILE A 87 -1.18 -4.68 4.57
C ILE A 87 -2.33 -5.61 4.97
N GLU A 88 -2.19 -6.91 4.79
CA GLU A 88 -3.21 -7.91 5.07
C GLU A 88 -2.67 -8.98 6.02
N SER A 89 -3.34 -9.20 7.15
CA SER A 89 -2.89 -10.18 8.17
C SER A 89 -2.96 -11.63 7.68
N CYS A 90 -3.87 -11.88 6.73
CA CYS A 90 -4.24 -13.19 6.24
C CYS A 90 -4.69 -14.15 7.36
N ASP A 91 -5.43 -13.66 8.36
CA ASP A 91 -5.96 -14.50 9.44
C ASP A 91 -7.32 -15.12 9.04
N PRO A 92 -7.47 -16.46 8.99
CA PRO A 92 -8.69 -17.12 8.51
C PRO A 92 -9.91 -16.94 9.45
N ASN A 93 -9.68 -16.57 10.70
CA ASN A 93 -10.73 -16.24 11.66
C ASN A 93 -11.14 -14.78 11.52
N GLU A 94 -10.15 -13.89 11.55
CA GLU A 94 -10.37 -12.46 11.71
C GLU A 94 -9.33 -11.65 10.95
N ASP A 95 -9.52 -11.58 9.64
CA ASP A 95 -8.56 -10.91 8.77
C ASP A 95 -8.66 -9.39 8.89
N VAL A 96 -7.49 -8.76 8.95
CA VAL A 96 -7.31 -7.33 9.08
C VAL A 96 -6.57 -6.80 7.86
N MET A 97 -7.20 -5.84 7.18
CA MET A 97 -6.63 -5.13 6.03
C MET A 97 -6.41 -3.67 6.39
N ILE A 98 -5.15 -3.24 6.42
CA ILE A 98 -4.74 -1.86 6.71
C ILE A 98 -4.54 -1.13 5.39
N ILE A 99 -5.39 -0.13 5.14
CA ILE A 99 -5.36 0.68 3.93
C ILE A 99 -4.38 1.85 4.10
N ASN A 100 -3.55 2.09 3.10
CA ASN A 100 -2.53 3.11 3.09
C ASN A 100 -2.64 3.96 1.80
N ASN A 101 -2.37 5.26 1.91
CA ASN A 101 -2.16 6.15 0.76
C ASN A 101 -0.98 7.08 1.08
N THR A 102 0.01 7.15 0.19
CA THR A 102 1.24 7.98 0.32
C THR A 102 1.01 9.44 0.74
N LYS A 103 -0.16 10.01 0.38
CA LYS A 103 -0.55 11.39 0.69
C LYS A 103 -0.99 11.57 2.14
N ILE A 104 -1.48 10.51 2.79
CA ILE A 104 -2.08 10.60 4.13
C ILE A 104 -0.96 10.60 5.18
N VAL A 105 -0.73 11.78 5.76
CA VAL A 105 0.26 12.03 6.81
C VAL A 105 -0.40 12.76 7.98
N SER A 106 0.08 12.58 9.20
CA SER A 106 -0.30 13.38 10.36
C SER A 106 0.18 14.81 10.21
N ASP A 107 -0.56 15.78 10.77
CA ASP A 107 -0.05 17.15 10.86
C ASP A 107 0.90 17.33 12.06
N THR A 108 1.73 18.37 12.03
CA THR A 108 2.55 18.78 13.18
C THR A 108 2.54 20.29 13.34
N THR A 109 2.92 20.77 14.53
CA THR A 109 3.05 22.19 14.85
C THR A 109 4.45 22.75 14.56
N SER A 110 5.32 22.00 13.86
CA SER A 110 6.70 22.42 13.58
C SER A 110 6.77 23.70 12.75
N ILE A 111 7.85 24.46 12.91
CA ILE A 111 8.15 25.64 12.08
C ILE A 111 8.73 25.15 10.74
N TYR A 112 7.96 25.19 9.66
CA TYR A 112 8.40 24.71 8.33
C TYR A 112 9.08 25.77 7.45
N HIS A 113 9.52 26.90 8.05
CA HIS A 113 10.30 27.91 7.34
C HIS A 113 11.80 27.57 7.39
N THR A 114 12.64 28.30 6.65
CA THR A 114 14.10 28.21 6.82
C THR A 114 14.59 29.50 7.47
N PRO A 115 15.45 29.46 8.51
CA PRO A 115 16.05 30.66 9.08
C PRO A 115 16.88 31.42 8.04
N GLU A 116 16.71 32.74 7.97
CA GLU A 116 17.58 33.59 7.15
C GLU A 116 18.86 33.88 7.96
N ILE A 117 19.96 33.23 7.59
CA ILE A 117 21.26 33.38 8.26
C ILE A 117 22.40 33.66 7.27
N ALA A 118 22.10 33.98 6.01
CA ALA A 118 23.09 34.11 4.94
C ALA A 118 24.12 35.19 5.28
N GLY A 119 23.69 36.30 5.89
CA GLY A 119 24.56 37.39 6.34
C GLY A 119 25.56 37.02 7.44
N SER A 120 25.42 35.84 8.07
CA SER A 120 26.33 35.36 9.12
C SER A 120 27.25 34.22 8.69
N LEU A 121 27.13 33.72 7.44
CA LEU A 121 27.87 32.54 6.99
C LEU A 121 29.39 32.73 7.06
N ASP A 122 29.91 33.90 6.71
CA ASP A 122 31.36 34.15 6.75
C ASP A 122 31.91 34.15 8.17
N ARG A 123 31.17 34.71 9.14
CA ARG A 123 31.50 34.65 10.57
C ARG A 123 31.49 33.21 11.06
N ILE A 124 30.42 32.46 10.75
CA ILE A 124 30.28 31.05 11.15
C ILE A 124 31.43 30.20 10.60
N ARG A 125 31.74 30.33 9.30
CA ARG A 125 32.84 29.60 8.64
C ARG A 125 34.19 29.96 9.23
N THR A 126 34.46 31.25 9.41
CA THR A 126 35.72 31.74 9.98
C THR A 126 35.90 31.23 11.42
N GLY A 127 34.86 31.33 12.24
CA GLY A 127 34.84 30.84 13.62
C GLY A 127 35.07 29.34 13.72
N ALA A 128 34.43 28.56 12.86
CA ALA A 128 34.60 27.10 12.80
C ALA A 128 36.02 26.69 12.38
N ILE A 129 36.58 27.33 11.34
CA ILE A 129 37.96 27.05 10.85
C ILE A 129 38.99 27.42 11.91
N LYS A 130 38.85 28.59 12.54
CA LYS A 130 39.76 29.06 13.59
C LYS A 130 39.51 28.38 14.95
N LYS A 131 38.40 27.65 15.09
CA LYS A 131 37.91 27.08 16.35
C LYS A 131 37.76 28.11 17.47
N THR A 132 37.28 29.31 17.13
CA THR A 132 37.16 30.45 18.07
C THR A 132 35.74 30.72 18.54
N GLU A 133 34.75 30.52 17.67
CA GLU A 133 33.34 30.77 17.99
C GLU A 133 32.40 29.91 17.14
N TYR A 134 31.19 29.69 17.67
CA TYR A 134 30.18 28.79 17.12
C TYR A 134 28.77 29.41 17.19
N PRO A 135 28.56 30.60 16.58
CA PRO A 135 27.40 31.45 16.90
C PRO A 135 26.08 30.96 16.26
N TRP A 136 26.08 29.84 15.52
CA TRP A 136 24.93 29.46 14.68
C TRP A 136 23.66 29.20 15.49
N LEU A 137 23.75 28.58 16.67
CA LEU A 137 22.58 28.32 17.52
C LEU A 137 21.97 29.63 18.02
N ASP A 138 22.81 30.58 18.46
CA ASP A 138 22.35 31.87 18.96
C ASP A 138 21.66 32.68 17.84
N ILE A 139 22.26 32.69 16.64
CA ILE A 139 21.70 33.37 15.46
C ILE A 139 20.33 32.77 15.10
N ILE A 140 20.25 31.44 15.01
CA ILE A 140 19.02 30.73 14.64
C ILE A 140 17.94 30.91 15.73
N ASN A 141 18.31 30.87 17.01
CA ASN A 141 17.36 31.08 18.11
C ASN A 141 16.87 32.52 18.17
N ALA A 142 17.74 33.52 17.95
CA ALA A 142 17.32 34.91 17.84
C ALA A 142 16.36 35.14 16.66
N TYR A 143 16.59 34.47 15.53
CA TYR A 143 15.65 34.46 14.41
C TYR A 143 14.31 33.84 14.83
N ALA A 144 14.32 32.69 15.52
CA ALA A 144 13.11 32.01 15.95
C ALA A 144 12.27 32.87 16.92
N VAL A 145 12.92 33.49 17.91
CA VAL A 145 12.28 34.41 18.86
C VAL A 145 11.68 35.62 18.14
N SER A 146 12.45 36.28 17.27
CA SER A 146 12.01 37.52 16.62
C SER A 146 10.92 37.31 15.58
N LYS A 147 10.96 36.22 14.81
CA LYS A 147 10.00 35.96 13.73
C LYS A 147 8.76 35.20 14.17
N PHE A 148 8.92 34.27 15.11
CA PHE A 148 7.86 33.35 15.49
C PHE A 148 7.48 33.46 16.96
N GLY A 149 8.24 34.15 17.80
CA GLY A 149 8.00 34.15 19.25
C GLY A 149 8.20 32.77 19.88
N ALA A 150 9.00 31.92 19.25
CA ALA A 150 9.38 30.60 19.77
C ALA A 150 10.67 30.71 20.59
N SER A 151 10.78 29.97 21.70
CA SER A 151 11.95 30.02 22.58
C SER A 151 13.25 29.55 21.91
N SER A 152 13.14 28.71 20.89
CA SER A 152 14.24 28.27 20.03
C SER A 152 13.70 27.85 18.67
N TRP A 153 14.59 27.65 17.69
CA TRP A 153 14.21 27.01 16.43
C TRP A 153 13.94 25.51 16.61
N GLY A 154 14.80 24.84 17.39
CA GLY A 154 14.69 23.41 17.69
C GLY A 154 14.81 22.49 16.46
N THR A 155 14.54 21.21 16.66
CA THR A 155 14.39 20.23 15.58
C THR A 155 12.97 20.29 15.03
N THR A 156 12.82 20.55 13.74
CA THR A 156 11.53 20.57 13.05
C THR A 156 11.30 19.22 12.38
N TRP A 157 10.35 18.43 12.89
CA TRP A 157 10.10 17.08 12.37
C TRP A 157 9.18 17.12 11.14
N PRO A 158 9.39 16.24 10.15
CA PRO A 158 8.45 16.08 9.04
C PRO A 158 7.12 15.54 9.54
N ARG A 159 6.11 15.61 8.68
CA ARG A 159 4.77 15.06 8.95
C ARG A 159 4.83 13.52 8.98
N PRO A 160 4.50 12.88 10.12
CA PRO A 160 4.55 11.43 10.21
C PRO A 160 3.58 10.74 9.25
N TYR A 161 4.01 9.66 8.63
CA TYR A 161 3.11 8.81 7.85
C TYR A 161 2.10 8.10 8.75
N GLN A 162 0.89 7.84 8.24
CA GLN A 162 -0.16 7.14 8.99
C GLN A 162 -1.00 6.24 8.06
N PRO A 163 -1.65 5.19 8.58
CA PRO A 163 -2.62 4.43 7.80
C PRO A 163 -3.92 5.20 7.60
N ALA A 164 -4.65 4.90 6.54
CA ALA A 164 -5.92 5.52 6.20
C ALA A 164 -7.09 4.94 7.02
N ALA A 165 -7.16 3.61 7.09
CA ALA A 165 -8.14 2.86 7.87
C ALA A 165 -7.65 1.43 8.11
N GLN A 166 -8.26 0.74 9.08
CA GLN A 166 -8.02 -0.68 9.36
C GLN A 166 -9.35 -1.42 9.31
N TYR A 167 -9.54 -2.23 8.27
CA TYR A 167 -10.76 -3.00 8.04
C TYR A 167 -10.61 -4.37 8.65
N ARG A 168 -11.70 -4.88 9.21
CA ARG A 168 -11.73 -6.18 9.90
C ARG A 168 -12.84 -7.03 9.33
N MET A 169 -12.48 -8.25 8.95
CA MET A 169 -13.38 -9.25 8.40
C MET A 169 -13.41 -10.46 9.32
N LYS A 170 -14.50 -10.61 10.06
CA LYS A 170 -14.72 -11.75 10.95
C LYS A 170 -15.44 -12.86 10.20
N ASN A 171 -14.85 -14.05 10.15
CA ASN A 171 -15.55 -15.27 9.80
C ASN A 171 -16.29 -15.79 11.04
N ASN A 172 -17.61 -15.60 11.09
CA ASN A 172 -18.42 -15.94 12.27
C ASN A 172 -18.56 -17.45 12.48
N ASP A 173 -18.32 -18.25 11.44
CA ASP A 173 -18.41 -19.71 11.47
C ASP A 173 -17.02 -20.37 11.56
N TYR A 174 -15.96 -19.58 11.78
CA TYR A 174 -14.60 -20.12 11.90
C TYR A 174 -14.44 -20.97 13.16
N THR A 175 -13.84 -22.15 13.00
CA THR A 175 -13.46 -23.04 14.11
C THR A 175 -11.96 -23.25 14.14
N SER A 176 -11.42 -23.87 13.08
CA SER A 176 -9.98 -24.00 12.83
C SER A 176 -9.72 -24.25 11.34
N ALA A 177 -8.50 -23.97 10.89
CA ALA A 177 -8.03 -24.31 9.56
C ALA A 177 -7.44 -25.73 9.55
N GLY A 178 -7.94 -26.60 8.67
CA GLY A 178 -7.38 -27.94 8.41
C GLY A 178 -6.21 -27.90 7.42
N ALA A 179 -6.16 -26.87 6.58
CA ALA A 179 -5.04 -26.52 5.72
C ALA A 179 -5.03 -25.00 5.54
N TYR A 180 -3.84 -24.41 5.36
CA TYR A 180 -3.68 -22.97 5.24
C TYR A 180 -2.51 -22.62 4.32
N ASN A 181 -2.68 -21.61 3.49
CA ASN A 181 -1.63 -20.98 2.71
C ASN A 181 -1.95 -19.49 2.48
N ARG A 182 -0.93 -18.64 2.49
CA ARG A 182 -1.00 -17.31 1.88
C ARG A 182 0.14 -17.15 0.90
N TYR A 183 -0.06 -16.31 -0.12
CA TYR A 183 0.94 -16.06 -1.12
C TYR A 183 0.95 -14.61 -1.58
N THR A 184 2.05 -14.21 -2.21
CA THR A 184 2.13 -12.96 -2.96
C THR A 184 2.74 -13.26 -4.32
N ASN A 185 1.97 -13.01 -5.38
CA ASN A 185 2.41 -13.13 -6.75
C ASN A 185 3.07 -11.81 -7.18
N TYR A 186 4.38 -11.82 -7.30
CA TYR A 186 5.12 -10.61 -7.65
C TYR A 186 4.94 -10.19 -9.10
N GLU A 187 4.56 -11.11 -9.99
CA GLU A 187 4.33 -10.81 -11.41
C GLU A 187 2.99 -10.11 -11.65
N THR A 188 1.99 -10.36 -10.80
CA THR A 188 0.66 -9.74 -10.93
C THR A 188 0.40 -8.64 -9.91
N GLY A 189 1.10 -8.62 -8.77
CA GLY A 189 0.80 -7.70 -7.67
C GLY A 189 -0.28 -8.22 -6.71
N GLU A 190 -0.71 -9.47 -6.87
CA GLU A 190 -1.81 -10.07 -6.11
C GLU A 190 -1.33 -10.74 -4.81
N VAL A 191 -2.06 -10.49 -3.73
CA VAL A 191 -1.95 -11.21 -2.45
C VAL A 191 -3.11 -12.19 -2.34
N GLY A 192 -2.82 -13.44 -1.98
CA GLY A 192 -3.82 -14.45 -1.73
C GLY A 192 -3.75 -15.02 -0.31
N LEU A 193 -4.91 -15.28 0.27
CA LEU A 193 -5.14 -16.07 1.48
C LEU A 193 -6.07 -17.23 1.10
N GLN A 194 -5.71 -18.44 1.48
CA GLN A 194 -6.55 -19.60 1.29
C GLN A 194 -6.46 -20.57 2.47
N TRP A 195 -7.61 -21.11 2.88
CA TRP A 195 -7.66 -22.14 3.91
C TRP A 195 -8.80 -23.11 3.64
N LYS A 196 -8.68 -24.30 4.21
CA LYS A 196 -9.77 -25.27 4.27
C LYS A 196 -10.25 -25.37 5.71
N ASN A 197 -11.55 -25.57 5.91
CA ASN A 197 -12.10 -25.91 7.22
C ASN A 197 -11.41 -27.16 7.81
N ALA A 198 -11.57 -27.40 9.11
CA ALA A 198 -10.91 -28.50 9.82
C ALA A 198 -11.08 -29.88 9.15
N ASP A 199 -12.26 -30.15 8.59
CA ASP A 199 -12.64 -31.39 7.88
C ASP A 199 -12.28 -31.37 6.39
N LYS A 200 -11.74 -30.26 5.89
CA LYS A 200 -11.41 -29.98 4.50
C LYS A 200 -12.59 -30.01 3.52
N SER A 201 -13.83 -29.89 4.01
CA SER A 201 -15.04 -29.92 3.17
C SER A 201 -15.30 -28.63 2.40
N CYS A 202 -14.78 -27.51 2.90
CA CYS A 202 -14.96 -26.19 2.30
C CYS A 202 -13.61 -25.48 2.21
N GLU A 203 -13.27 -25.04 1.00
CA GLU A 203 -12.14 -24.16 0.71
C GLU A 203 -12.60 -22.70 0.69
N TRP A 204 -11.77 -21.83 1.23
CA TRP A 204 -11.94 -20.39 1.27
C TRP A 204 -10.78 -19.73 0.57
N ASP A 205 -11.09 -18.72 -0.23
CA ASP A 205 -10.15 -17.97 -1.03
C ASP A 205 -10.41 -16.48 -0.85
N LYS A 206 -9.39 -15.73 -0.46
CA LYS A 206 -9.38 -14.28 -0.45
C LYS A 206 -8.22 -13.79 -1.31
N ARG A 207 -8.50 -12.89 -2.25
CA ARG A 207 -7.50 -12.33 -3.17
C ARG A 207 -7.62 -10.82 -3.21
N SER A 208 -6.48 -10.13 -3.12
CA SER A 208 -6.41 -8.67 -3.02
C SER A 208 -5.30 -8.12 -3.93
N PHE A 209 -5.57 -6.99 -4.60
CA PHE A 209 -4.53 -6.22 -5.32
C PHE A 209 -4.83 -4.73 -5.31
N ALA A 210 -3.78 -3.92 -5.51
CA ALA A 210 -3.89 -2.48 -5.68
C ALA A 210 -3.79 -2.14 -7.17
N SER A 211 -4.92 -1.82 -7.79
CA SER A 211 -5.02 -1.58 -9.23
C SER A 211 -4.21 -0.36 -9.66
N ARG A 212 -3.38 -0.57 -10.69
CA ARG A 212 -2.64 0.50 -11.38
C ARG A 212 -3.47 1.13 -12.50
N SER A 213 -4.41 0.38 -13.09
CA SER A 213 -5.27 0.86 -14.16
C SER A 213 -6.37 1.78 -13.65
N ASP A 214 -6.85 1.54 -12.42
CA ASP A 214 -8.07 2.15 -11.89
C ASP A 214 -7.85 2.91 -10.57
N ASN A 215 -6.65 2.85 -9.99
CA ASN A 215 -6.29 3.49 -8.72
C ASN A 215 -7.28 3.20 -7.57
N VAL A 216 -7.58 1.92 -7.39
CA VAL A 216 -8.41 1.35 -6.31
C VAL A 216 -7.76 0.07 -5.78
N ILE A 217 -8.09 -0.33 -4.56
CA ILE A 217 -7.79 -1.65 -4.02
C ILE A 217 -9.00 -2.53 -4.26
N VAL A 218 -8.79 -3.74 -4.78
CA VAL A 218 -9.86 -4.70 -5.03
C VAL A 218 -9.59 -5.94 -4.21
N THR A 219 -10.59 -6.38 -3.44
CA THR A 219 -10.52 -7.59 -2.61
C THR A 219 -11.72 -8.47 -2.91
N SER A 220 -11.48 -9.72 -3.30
CA SER A 220 -12.51 -10.74 -3.48
C SER A 220 -12.41 -11.79 -2.39
N VAL A 221 -13.54 -12.21 -1.85
CA VAL A 221 -13.68 -13.38 -0.96
C VAL A 221 -14.61 -14.37 -1.62
N LYS A 222 -14.23 -15.65 -1.61
CA LYS A 222 -15.02 -16.77 -2.12
C LYS A 222 -14.87 -17.96 -1.19
N ALA A 223 -15.92 -18.76 -1.06
CA ALA A 223 -15.86 -20.04 -0.37
C ALA A 223 -16.63 -21.12 -1.14
N GLY A 224 -16.34 -22.39 -0.87
CA GLY A 224 -17.06 -23.54 -1.43
C GLY A 224 -18.51 -23.66 -0.95
N ALA A 225 -18.87 -22.96 0.13
CA ALA A 225 -20.21 -22.90 0.71
C ALA A 225 -20.60 -21.45 1.01
N ASN A 226 -21.90 -21.22 1.24
CA ASN A 226 -22.36 -19.92 1.73
C ASN A 226 -21.69 -19.59 3.07
N PHE A 227 -21.24 -18.35 3.22
CA PHE A 227 -20.54 -17.90 4.41
C PHE A 227 -21.36 -16.96 5.29
N ASN A 228 -20.90 -16.82 6.53
CA ASN A 228 -21.36 -15.84 7.50
C ASN A 228 -20.17 -14.93 7.90
N ILE A 229 -20.03 -13.80 7.23
CA ILE A 229 -18.91 -12.88 7.42
C ILE A 229 -19.42 -11.54 7.96
N THR A 230 -18.76 -11.00 8.98
CA THR A 230 -18.98 -9.62 9.45
C THR A 230 -17.82 -8.71 9.04
N LEU A 231 -18.12 -7.64 8.31
CA LEU A 231 -17.19 -6.56 7.97
C LEU A 231 -17.38 -5.38 8.93
N SER A 232 -16.27 -4.82 9.42
CA SER A 232 -16.24 -3.62 10.25
C SER A 232 -14.97 -2.78 9.99
N ILE A 233 -14.95 -1.56 10.55
CA ILE A 233 -13.75 -0.72 10.60
C ILE A 233 -13.33 -0.57 12.07
N ASP A 234 -12.06 -0.83 12.35
CA ASP A 234 -11.48 -0.61 13.67
C ASP A 234 -11.43 0.89 13.98
N ALA A 235 -11.63 1.24 15.26
CA ALA A 235 -11.49 2.63 15.65
C ALA A 235 -10.01 3.07 15.53
N ILE A 236 -9.79 4.35 15.23
CA ILE A 236 -8.43 4.93 15.12
C ILE A 236 -7.55 4.70 16.36
N ASN A 237 -8.16 4.56 17.54
CA ASN A 237 -7.46 4.30 18.80
C ASN A 237 -7.17 2.81 19.06
N GLN A 238 -7.71 1.90 18.24
CA GLN A 238 -7.43 0.47 18.23
C GLN A 238 -6.28 0.10 17.27
N MET A 239 -5.90 1.03 16.38
CA MET A 239 -4.72 0.90 15.52
C MET A 239 -3.43 1.09 16.33
N GLN A 240 -2.33 0.47 15.91
CA GLN A 240 -1.07 0.58 16.65
C GLN A 240 -0.58 2.03 16.73
N GLY A 241 0.06 2.39 17.84
CA GLY A 241 0.53 3.74 18.11
C GLY A 241 -0.53 4.52 18.88
N THR A 242 -0.40 5.84 18.90
CA THR A 242 -1.40 6.72 19.52
C THR A 242 -1.67 7.85 18.54
N PRO A 243 -2.89 7.97 18.00
CA PRO A 243 -3.25 9.14 17.22
C PRO A 243 -3.18 10.39 18.10
N ASP A 244 -2.96 11.53 17.48
CA ASP A 244 -3.07 12.80 18.17
C ASP A 244 -4.48 13.00 18.74
N SER A 245 -4.59 13.52 19.96
CA SER A 245 -5.88 13.66 20.66
C SER A 245 -6.86 14.64 20.01
N THR A 246 -6.39 15.50 19.12
CA THR A 246 -7.24 16.43 18.37
C THR A 246 -7.85 15.80 17.11
N ILE A 247 -7.38 14.62 16.71
CA ILE A 247 -7.93 13.88 15.58
C ILE A 247 -9.28 13.30 15.99
N THR A 248 -10.28 13.50 15.14
CA THR A 248 -11.60 12.88 15.27
C THR A 248 -11.89 12.02 14.05
N ALA A 249 -12.78 11.02 14.20
CA ALA A 249 -13.17 10.14 13.11
C ALA A 249 -14.64 9.76 13.19
N SER A 250 -15.22 9.48 12.03
CA SER A 250 -16.58 8.93 11.87
C SER A 250 -16.55 7.73 10.93
N TYR A 251 -17.43 6.77 11.18
CA TYR A 251 -17.57 5.50 10.48
C TYR A 251 -19.03 5.33 10.12
N PHE A 252 -19.32 4.94 8.89
CA PHE A 252 -20.70 4.91 8.42
C PHE A 252 -20.87 3.89 7.30
N VAL A 253 -22.10 3.41 7.18
CA VAL A 253 -22.59 2.63 6.05
C VAL A 253 -23.66 3.46 5.37
N GLU A 254 -23.68 3.41 4.04
CA GLU A 254 -24.77 3.95 3.23
C GLU A 254 -25.16 2.94 2.15
N SER A 255 -26.36 3.12 1.62
CA SER A 255 -26.87 2.31 0.53
C SER A 255 -27.54 3.20 -0.51
N ASP A 256 -27.24 2.96 -1.77
CA ASP A 256 -27.85 3.62 -2.92
C ASP A 256 -28.15 2.60 -4.03
N SER A 257 -28.46 3.06 -5.24
CA SER A 257 -28.73 2.18 -6.39
C SER A 257 -27.54 1.33 -6.83
N ASN A 258 -26.31 1.68 -6.42
CA ASN A 258 -25.09 0.92 -6.70
C ASN A 258 -24.79 -0.12 -5.60
N GLY A 259 -25.60 -0.17 -4.54
CA GLY A 259 -25.47 -1.12 -3.44
C GLY A 259 -24.98 -0.46 -2.15
N TYR A 260 -24.36 -1.25 -1.27
CA TYR A 260 -23.81 -0.77 -0.01
C TYR A 260 -22.43 -0.15 -0.22
N ALA A 261 -22.18 0.95 0.48
CA ALA A 261 -20.84 1.46 0.74
C ALA A 261 -20.55 1.54 2.22
N LEU A 262 -19.30 1.23 2.56
CA LEU A 262 -18.71 1.40 3.89
C LEU A 262 -17.65 2.49 3.81
N GLY A 263 -17.61 3.37 4.82
CA GLY A 263 -16.70 4.51 4.82
C GLY A 263 -16.19 4.88 6.20
N MET A 264 -15.01 5.51 6.20
CA MET A 264 -14.44 6.19 7.35
C MET A 264 -13.90 7.54 6.91
N VAL A 265 -14.12 8.58 7.72
CA VAL A 265 -13.47 9.89 7.57
C VAL A 265 -12.75 10.26 8.85
N GLY A 266 -11.56 10.85 8.69
CA GLY A 266 -10.77 11.42 9.78
C GLY A 266 -10.57 12.92 9.57
N LYS A 267 -10.63 13.70 10.66
CA LYS A 267 -10.41 15.15 10.67
C LYS A 267 -9.22 15.48 11.56
N TYR A 268 -8.25 16.22 11.01
CA TYR A 268 -7.14 16.75 11.81
C TYR A 268 -7.62 17.91 12.69
N GLY A 269 -7.03 18.10 13.86
CA GLY A 269 -7.33 19.25 14.71
C GLY A 269 -6.86 20.57 14.10
N ILE A 270 -7.66 21.63 14.25
CA ILE A 270 -7.28 22.99 13.88
C ILE A 270 -6.25 23.48 14.89
N ARG A 271 -5.02 23.73 14.43
CA ARG A 271 -3.88 24.13 15.27
C ARG A 271 -3.01 25.13 14.54
N ASN A 272 -2.23 25.88 15.30
CA ASN A 272 -1.20 26.77 14.78
C ASN A 272 0.18 26.12 14.91
N ARG A 273 1.12 26.53 14.05
CA ARG A 273 2.55 26.26 14.28
C ARG A 273 2.98 26.81 15.64
N VAL A 274 4.06 26.26 16.19
CA VAL A 274 4.64 26.73 17.46
C VAL A 274 5.13 28.17 17.35
N GLY A 275 5.02 28.91 18.45
CA GLY A 275 5.42 30.31 18.59
C GLY A 275 4.24 31.26 18.82
N THR A 276 4.51 32.40 19.45
CA THR A 276 3.49 33.39 19.83
C THR A 276 3.33 34.55 18.84
N LEU A 277 4.25 34.73 17.91
CA LEU A 277 4.19 35.81 16.90
C LEU A 277 3.74 35.28 15.55
N ASN A 278 2.92 36.07 14.87
CA ASN A 278 2.36 35.80 13.53
C ASN A 278 1.70 34.42 13.44
N PRO A 279 0.78 34.06 14.37
CA PRO A 279 0.21 32.72 14.43
C PRO A 279 -0.34 32.31 13.07
N GLU A 280 0.03 31.11 12.64
CA GLU A 280 -0.32 30.56 11.35
C GLU A 280 -0.81 29.13 11.56
N GLU A 281 -1.97 28.84 10.99
CA GLU A 281 -2.55 27.51 11.04
C GLU A 281 -1.65 26.50 10.32
N THR A 282 -1.58 25.29 10.85
CA THR A 282 -0.81 24.21 10.22
C THR A 282 -1.46 23.81 8.89
N LEU A 283 -0.66 23.27 7.95
CA LEU A 283 -1.10 22.96 6.58
C LEU A 283 -2.39 22.15 6.51
N LEU A 284 -2.60 21.21 7.45
CA LEU A 284 -3.75 20.31 7.47
C LEU A 284 -4.77 20.69 8.57
N ALA A 285 -4.68 21.89 9.16
CA ALA A 285 -5.64 22.38 10.16
C ALA A 285 -7.09 22.30 9.64
N HIS A 286 -7.27 22.64 8.36
CA HIS A 286 -8.56 22.53 7.65
C HIS A 286 -8.64 21.29 6.76
N GLY A 287 -7.80 20.30 7.01
CA GLY A 287 -7.74 19.05 6.24
C GLY A 287 -8.38 17.87 6.97
N GLY A 288 -8.45 16.76 6.26
CA GLY A 288 -8.87 15.44 6.74
C GLY A 288 -8.53 14.36 5.70
N TRP A 289 -8.92 13.13 5.96
CA TRP A 289 -8.75 12.03 5.00
C TRP A 289 -9.98 11.11 5.02
N GLY A 290 -10.12 10.26 4.02
CA GLY A 290 -11.23 9.33 3.95
C GLY A 290 -10.85 8.01 3.31
N THR A 291 -11.68 7.00 3.60
CA THR A 291 -11.75 5.73 2.85
C THR A 291 -13.20 5.49 2.43
N ALA A 292 -13.40 5.04 1.21
CA ALA A 292 -14.70 4.60 0.69
C ALA A 292 -14.55 3.21 0.10
N THR A 293 -15.56 2.36 0.31
CA THR A 293 -15.57 0.98 -0.18
C THR A 293 -16.93 0.62 -0.71
N ARG A 294 -17.01 0.28 -2.01
CA ARG A 294 -18.21 -0.33 -2.60
C ARG A 294 -18.21 -1.83 -2.39
N ILE A 295 -19.38 -2.37 -2.09
CA ILE A 295 -19.58 -3.76 -1.74
C ILE A 295 -20.45 -4.43 -2.79
N ILE A 296 -19.88 -5.42 -3.47
CA ILE A 296 -20.54 -6.22 -4.50
C ILE A 296 -20.81 -7.60 -3.91
N ALA A 297 -22.05 -7.85 -3.51
CA ALA A 297 -22.46 -9.05 -2.80
C ALA A 297 -23.73 -9.64 -3.42
N PRO A 298 -23.67 -10.18 -4.65
CA PRO A 298 -24.85 -10.70 -5.33
C PRO A 298 -25.47 -11.85 -4.54
N GLY A 299 -26.79 -11.81 -4.36
CA GLY A 299 -27.54 -12.82 -3.64
C GLY A 299 -27.37 -12.82 -2.11
N ALA A 300 -26.57 -11.91 -1.56
CA ALA A 300 -26.34 -11.84 -0.12
C ALA A 300 -27.55 -11.21 0.61
N THR A 301 -27.90 -11.80 1.75
CA THR A 301 -28.65 -11.10 2.79
C THR A 301 -27.66 -10.32 3.65
N ILE A 302 -27.87 -9.00 3.71
CA ILE A 302 -26.98 -8.06 4.41
C ILE A 302 -27.71 -7.49 5.63
N THR A 303 -27.15 -7.74 6.81
CA THR A 303 -27.66 -7.18 8.08
C THR A 303 -26.70 -6.12 8.60
N GLN A 304 -27.23 -4.93 8.91
CA GLN A 304 -26.47 -3.87 9.57
C GLN A 304 -26.47 -4.09 11.08
N GLY A 305 -25.32 -3.96 11.71
CA GLY A 305 -25.14 -4.00 13.16
C GLY A 305 -24.22 -2.89 13.64
N GLU A 306 -23.78 -2.99 14.88
CA GLU A 306 -22.85 -2.04 15.49
C GLU A 306 -21.88 -2.73 16.44
N ILE A 307 -20.62 -2.27 16.47
CA ILE A 307 -19.63 -2.60 17.49
C ILE A 307 -19.08 -1.29 18.05
N SER A 308 -19.42 -0.99 19.30
CA SER A 308 -18.93 0.18 20.04
C SER A 308 -19.12 1.50 19.28
N GLY A 309 -20.34 1.80 18.83
CA GLY A 309 -20.65 3.04 18.10
C GLY A 309 -20.31 3.02 16.61
N ARG A 310 -19.75 1.91 16.07
CA ARG A 310 -19.32 1.82 14.67
C ARG A 310 -20.15 0.78 13.93
N PRO A 311 -20.58 1.06 12.69
CA PRO A 311 -21.42 0.16 11.94
C PRO A 311 -20.68 -1.12 11.54
N THR A 312 -21.43 -2.20 11.42
CA THR A 312 -20.97 -3.46 10.84
C THR A 312 -21.93 -3.94 9.76
N LEU A 313 -21.41 -4.77 8.85
CA LEU A 313 -22.19 -5.45 7.83
C LEU A 313 -21.97 -6.95 7.93
N THR A 314 -23.01 -7.71 8.21
CA THR A 314 -22.97 -9.17 8.21
C THR A 314 -23.58 -9.71 6.92
N PHE A 315 -22.84 -10.53 6.20
CA PHE A 315 -23.21 -11.15 4.93
C PHE A 315 -23.54 -12.62 5.15
N THR A 316 -24.72 -13.04 4.71
CA THR A 316 -25.18 -14.43 4.71
C THR A 316 -25.85 -14.78 3.38
N GLY A 317 -26.06 -16.06 3.09
CA GLY A 317 -26.78 -16.49 1.87
C GLY A 317 -26.00 -16.35 0.56
N THR A 318 -24.74 -15.91 0.63
CA THR A 318 -23.81 -15.86 -0.49
C THR A 318 -22.52 -16.61 -0.15
N ASN A 319 -21.78 -17.02 -1.17
CA ASN A 319 -20.46 -17.61 -1.06
C ASN A 319 -19.38 -16.70 -1.66
N SER A 320 -19.73 -15.47 -2.07
CA SER A 320 -18.77 -14.52 -2.62
C SER A 320 -19.15 -13.06 -2.37
N ILE A 321 -18.14 -12.26 -2.04
CA ILE A 321 -18.21 -10.80 -2.01
C ILE A 321 -16.98 -10.21 -2.69
N MET A 322 -17.13 -9.04 -3.32
CA MET A 322 -16.02 -8.22 -3.80
C MET A 322 -16.13 -6.81 -3.22
N LEU A 323 -15.01 -6.30 -2.73
CA LEU A 323 -14.83 -4.97 -2.15
C LEU A 323 -13.95 -4.16 -3.09
N ILE A 324 -14.36 -2.92 -3.40
CA ILE A 324 -13.56 -1.97 -4.17
C ILE A 324 -13.36 -0.73 -3.30
N THR A 325 -12.12 -0.52 -2.87
CA THR A 325 -11.74 0.43 -1.83
C THR A 325 -10.86 1.54 -2.40
N LYS A 326 -11.08 2.78 -1.98
CA LYS A 326 -10.21 3.92 -2.28
C LYS A 326 -9.98 4.77 -1.03
N ALA A 327 -8.80 5.36 -0.93
CA ALA A 327 -8.43 6.25 0.17
C ALA A 327 -7.69 7.48 -0.36
N ASP A 328 -7.88 8.66 0.24
CA ASP A 328 -7.15 9.87 -0.14
C ASP A 328 -7.19 10.94 0.95
N LEU A 329 -6.33 11.94 0.80
CA LEU A 329 -6.25 13.13 1.64
C LEU A 329 -7.12 14.27 1.06
N GLN A 330 -7.75 15.03 1.95
CA GLN A 330 -8.32 16.35 1.67
C GLN A 330 -7.49 17.40 2.43
N VAL A 331 -6.67 18.17 1.72
CA VAL A 331 -5.68 19.07 2.33
C VAL A 331 -6.34 20.22 3.11
N ASN A 332 -7.42 20.79 2.59
CA ASN A 332 -8.06 21.97 3.16
C ASN A 332 -9.58 22.00 2.95
N GLY A 333 -10.23 23.04 3.49
CA GLY A 333 -11.64 23.31 3.29
C GLY A 333 -12.59 22.50 4.17
N CYS A 334 -12.09 21.82 5.20
CA CYS A 334 -12.88 21.07 6.15
C CYS A 334 -12.77 21.69 7.54
N ASN A 335 -13.89 22.07 8.14
CA ASN A 335 -13.99 22.47 9.55
C ASN A 335 -14.54 21.32 10.42
N THR A 336 -15.32 20.42 9.82
CA THR A 336 -16.03 19.34 10.49
C THR A 336 -15.78 17.98 9.82
N LEU A 337 -16.18 16.88 10.47
CA LEU A 337 -16.18 15.55 9.86
C LEU A 337 -17.12 15.49 8.64
N ASP A 338 -18.23 16.22 8.66
CA ASP A 338 -19.19 16.31 7.55
C ASP A 338 -18.59 16.98 6.31
N ASP A 339 -17.71 17.97 6.50
CA ASP A 339 -16.97 18.54 5.38
C ASP A 339 -16.02 17.51 4.75
N VAL A 340 -15.33 16.71 5.59
CA VAL A 340 -14.46 15.62 5.10
C VAL A 340 -15.30 14.57 4.38
N ARG A 341 -16.50 14.24 4.88
CA ARG A 341 -17.42 13.33 4.20
C ARG A 341 -17.82 13.87 2.82
N THR A 342 -18.23 15.13 2.77
CA THR A 342 -18.71 15.76 1.54
C THR A 342 -17.60 15.95 0.49
N LYS A 343 -16.40 16.35 0.91
CA LYS A 343 -15.31 16.72 0.00
C LYS A 343 -14.34 15.58 -0.32
N CYS A 344 -14.16 14.65 0.61
CA CYS A 344 -13.27 13.51 0.44
C CYS A 344 -14.06 12.23 0.14
N TYR A 345 -14.87 11.76 1.10
CA TYR A 345 -15.55 10.47 0.96
C TYR A 345 -16.45 10.39 -0.29
N ASN A 346 -17.29 11.41 -0.55
CA ASN A 346 -18.18 11.40 -1.72
C ASN A 346 -17.37 11.30 -3.02
N ARG A 347 -16.28 12.08 -3.15
CA ARG A 347 -15.37 12.00 -4.30
C ARG A 347 -14.77 10.60 -4.46
N LEU A 348 -14.30 10.00 -3.37
CA LEU A 348 -13.73 8.65 -3.39
C LEU A 348 -14.77 7.61 -3.84
N ARG A 349 -15.99 7.72 -3.34
CA ARG A 349 -17.11 6.85 -3.67
C ARG A 349 -17.51 7.00 -5.14
N ASP A 350 -17.62 8.23 -5.63
CA ASP A 350 -17.96 8.52 -7.02
C ASP A 350 -16.86 8.03 -7.98
N ASP A 351 -15.58 8.14 -7.59
CA ASP A 351 -14.47 7.53 -8.35
C ASP A 351 -14.63 6.01 -8.45
N ILE A 352 -14.98 5.34 -7.35
CA ILE A 352 -15.22 3.88 -7.35
C ILE A 352 -16.43 3.54 -8.23
N ASP A 353 -17.51 4.32 -8.18
CA ASP A 353 -18.68 4.12 -9.04
C ASP A 353 -18.33 4.27 -10.52
N GLY A 354 -17.43 5.19 -10.86
CA GLY A 354 -16.88 5.30 -12.21
C GLY A 354 -16.15 4.03 -12.66
N VAL A 355 -15.37 3.40 -11.77
CA VAL A 355 -14.71 2.11 -12.04
C VAL A 355 -15.76 1.00 -12.23
N VAL A 356 -16.73 0.90 -11.33
CA VAL A 356 -17.82 -0.09 -11.43
C VAL A 356 -18.59 0.08 -12.75
N ALA A 357 -18.95 1.31 -13.12
CA ALA A 357 -19.68 1.62 -14.34
C ALA A 357 -18.87 1.25 -15.60
N LYS A 358 -17.56 1.56 -15.62
CA LYS A 358 -16.64 1.21 -16.71
C LYS A 358 -16.68 -0.29 -17.02
N TYR A 359 -16.54 -1.13 -16.01
CA TYR A 359 -16.50 -2.58 -16.16
C TYR A 359 -17.88 -3.20 -16.48
N LYS A 360 -18.95 -2.70 -15.85
CA LYS A 360 -20.33 -3.11 -16.18
C LYS A 360 -20.72 -2.77 -17.62
N ALA A 361 -20.36 -1.57 -18.11
CA ALA A 361 -20.66 -1.15 -19.48
C ALA A 361 -19.95 -2.01 -20.54
N ALA A 362 -18.80 -2.60 -20.19
CA ALA A 362 -18.08 -3.53 -21.04
C ALA A 362 -18.62 -4.98 -20.97
N GLY A 363 -19.63 -5.26 -20.13
CA GLY A 363 -20.10 -6.62 -19.87
C GLY A 363 -19.07 -7.49 -19.13
N GLN A 364 -18.09 -6.85 -18.47
CA GLN A 364 -16.90 -7.46 -17.88
C GLN A 364 -16.78 -6.99 -16.43
N PHE A 365 -17.62 -7.51 -15.52
CA PHE A 365 -17.61 -7.10 -14.11
C PHE A 365 -17.39 -8.28 -13.16
N THR A 366 -16.21 -8.89 -13.30
CA THR A 366 -15.65 -9.88 -12.37
C THR A 366 -14.35 -9.37 -11.73
N TYR A 367 -13.85 -10.07 -10.71
CA TYR A 367 -12.56 -9.75 -10.11
C TYR A 367 -11.43 -9.87 -11.16
N GLU A 368 -11.48 -10.90 -11.99
CA GLU A 368 -10.52 -11.17 -13.06
C GLU A 368 -10.51 -10.06 -14.13
N ASP A 369 -11.68 -9.52 -14.47
CA ASP A 369 -11.79 -8.42 -15.44
C ASP A 369 -11.07 -7.16 -14.95
N ILE A 370 -11.12 -6.88 -13.64
CA ILE A 370 -10.44 -5.72 -13.03
C ILE A 370 -8.94 -6.01 -12.81
N LEU A 371 -8.59 -7.26 -12.50
CA LEU A 371 -7.20 -7.69 -12.29
C LEU A 371 -6.39 -7.69 -13.60
N ALA A 372 -6.98 -8.12 -14.72
CA ALA A 372 -6.28 -8.25 -16.01
C ALA A 372 -5.53 -6.97 -16.46
N PRO A 373 -6.15 -5.77 -16.54
CA PRO A 373 -5.43 -4.56 -16.95
C PRO A 373 -4.37 -4.13 -15.92
N HIS A 374 -4.58 -4.36 -14.62
CA HIS A 374 -3.55 -4.13 -13.61
C HIS A 374 -2.35 -5.06 -13.81
N ALA A 375 -2.59 -6.37 -13.92
CA ALA A 375 -1.56 -7.38 -14.07
C ALA A 375 -0.74 -7.15 -15.34
N ALA A 376 -1.37 -6.69 -16.43
CA ALA A 376 -0.64 -6.32 -17.65
C ALA A 376 0.36 -5.16 -17.42
N ILE A 377 -0.03 -4.12 -16.67
CA ILE A 377 0.84 -2.98 -16.35
C ILE A 377 1.93 -3.39 -15.36
N HIS A 378 1.55 -4.05 -14.27
CA HIS A 378 2.46 -4.48 -13.20
C HIS A 378 3.47 -5.50 -13.71
N GLY A 379 2.98 -6.53 -14.40
CA GLY A 379 3.79 -7.59 -15.01
C GLY A 379 4.76 -7.05 -16.05
N LYS A 380 4.39 -6.04 -16.85
CA LYS A 380 5.34 -5.40 -17.77
C LYS A 380 6.54 -4.81 -17.04
N MET A 381 6.36 -4.24 -15.84
CA MET A 381 7.48 -3.71 -15.04
C MET A 381 8.27 -4.84 -14.38
N PHE A 382 7.58 -5.77 -13.71
CA PHE A 382 8.24 -6.85 -12.98
C PHE A 382 8.99 -7.80 -13.92
N ASN A 383 8.45 -8.08 -15.11
CA ASN A 383 8.97 -9.07 -16.05
C ASN A 383 10.16 -8.61 -16.89
N THR A 384 10.63 -7.37 -16.70
CA THR A 384 11.81 -6.82 -17.37
C THR A 384 13.14 -7.48 -16.98
N VAL A 385 13.21 -8.10 -15.79
CA VAL A 385 14.44 -8.73 -15.30
C VAL A 385 14.15 -10.09 -14.69
N ARG A 386 15.02 -11.05 -14.97
CA ARG A 386 15.04 -12.39 -14.41
C ARG A 386 16.44 -12.70 -13.91
N LEU A 387 16.50 -13.19 -12.68
CA LEU A 387 17.68 -13.74 -12.02
C LEU A 387 17.45 -15.25 -11.83
N ASN A 388 18.40 -16.05 -12.31
CA ASN A 388 18.39 -17.50 -12.17
C ASN A 388 19.78 -17.96 -11.69
N LEU A 389 19.86 -18.35 -10.43
CA LEU A 389 21.04 -18.83 -9.72
C LEU A 389 20.95 -20.34 -9.46
N CYS A 390 19.76 -20.89 -9.23
CA CYS A 390 19.56 -22.32 -8.99
C CYS A 390 19.73 -23.13 -10.27
N ASN A 391 20.76 -23.99 -10.32
CA ASN A 391 21.14 -24.78 -11.49
C ASN A 391 20.87 -26.28 -11.31
N THR A 392 20.89 -26.80 -10.07
CA THR A 392 20.55 -28.20 -9.78
C THR A 392 19.11 -28.34 -9.31
N ASP A 393 18.58 -29.56 -9.33
CA ASP A 393 17.19 -29.80 -8.91
C ASP A 393 17.02 -29.65 -7.40
N GLU A 394 18.05 -29.93 -6.60
CA GLU A 394 18.09 -29.65 -5.17
C GLU A 394 18.02 -28.14 -4.88
N GLU A 395 18.75 -27.33 -5.66
CA GLU A 395 18.70 -25.86 -5.54
C GLU A 395 17.34 -25.30 -5.97
N LYS A 396 16.72 -25.87 -6.99
CA LYS A 396 15.38 -25.47 -7.45
C LYS A 396 14.29 -25.87 -6.47
N ALA A 397 14.43 -27.02 -5.80
CA ALA A 397 13.46 -27.48 -4.79
C ALA A 397 13.28 -26.46 -3.66
N ASP A 398 14.33 -25.71 -3.31
CA ASP A 398 14.26 -24.66 -2.29
C ASP A 398 13.36 -23.47 -2.68
N ARG A 399 13.07 -23.29 -3.97
CA ARG A 399 12.08 -22.28 -4.41
C ARG A 399 10.67 -22.63 -3.94
N LEU A 400 10.38 -23.89 -3.64
CA LEU A 400 9.06 -24.33 -3.17
C LEU A 400 8.88 -24.15 -1.65
N LEU A 401 9.97 -23.91 -0.91
CA LEU A 401 9.90 -23.67 0.54
C LEU A 401 9.10 -22.40 0.83
N SER A 402 8.32 -22.44 1.91
CA SER A 402 7.66 -21.26 2.46
C SER A 402 8.68 -20.19 2.81
N ASN A 403 8.24 -18.93 2.93
CA ASN A 403 9.16 -17.84 3.25
C ASN A 403 9.91 -18.10 4.58
N SER A 404 9.19 -18.51 5.63
CA SER A 404 9.79 -18.88 6.91
C SER A 404 10.71 -20.09 6.83
N GLN A 405 10.36 -21.13 6.06
CA GLN A 405 11.22 -22.30 5.86
C GLN A 405 12.52 -21.95 5.13
N LEU A 406 12.44 -21.11 4.09
CA LEU A 406 13.62 -20.70 3.33
C LEU A 406 14.55 -19.80 4.16
N ILE A 407 13.98 -18.88 4.96
CA ILE A 407 14.74 -18.06 5.92
C ILE A 407 15.43 -18.96 6.96
N ALA A 408 14.69 -19.92 7.54
CA ALA A 408 15.26 -20.86 8.51
C ALA A 408 16.40 -21.69 7.91
N LYS A 409 16.22 -22.19 6.67
CA LYS A 409 17.26 -22.92 5.95
C LYS A 409 18.50 -22.06 5.72
N GLN A 410 18.35 -20.82 5.27
CA GLN A 410 19.47 -19.88 5.13
C GLN A 410 20.17 -19.64 6.48
N ASN A 411 19.43 -19.46 7.58
CA ASN A 411 20.01 -19.20 8.89
C ASN A 411 20.75 -20.41 9.49
N SER A 412 20.44 -21.63 9.04
CA SER A 412 21.15 -22.84 9.48
C SER A 412 22.50 -23.07 8.79
N GLN A 413 22.88 -22.22 7.84
CA GLN A 413 24.10 -22.40 7.04
C GLN A 413 24.85 -21.07 6.82
N THR A 414 26.15 -21.17 6.57
CA THR A 414 27.01 -20.00 6.30
C THR A 414 27.16 -19.69 4.82
N THR A 415 26.86 -20.66 3.94
CA THR A 415 26.82 -20.45 2.49
C THR A 415 25.47 -19.86 2.09
N PHE A 416 25.47 -18.96 1.11
CA PHE A 416 24.22 -18.39 0.61
C PHE A 416 23.38 -19.45 -0.09
N ASN A 417 22.13 -19.61 0.36
CA ASN A 417 21.12 -20.36 -0.35
C ASN A 417 20.70 -19.58 -1.60
N LYS A 418 20.83 -20.19 -2.77
CA LYS A 418 20.57 -19.50 -4.05
C LYS A 418 19.10 -19.11 -4.24
N ALA A 419 18.16 -19.97 -3.81
CA ALA A 419 16.73 -19.65 -3.86
C ALA A 419 16.39 -18.50 -2.91
N TYR A 420 17.06 -18.40 -1.75
CA TYR A 420 16.93 -17.27 -0.83
C TYR A 420 17.41 -15.96 -1.48
N MET A 421 18.57 -15.98 -2.13
CA MET A 421 19.09 -14.81 -2.85
C MET A 421 18.15 -14.36 -3.98
N GLU A 422 17.62 -15.29 -4.77
CA GLU A 422 16.61 -14.99 -5.78
C GLU A 422 15.36 -14.36 -5.16
N ARG A 423 14.82 -14.96 -4.07
CA ARG A 423 13.61 -14.45 -3.40
C ARG A 423 13.83 -13.06 -2.82
N ALA A 424 14.97 -12.80 -2.19
CA ALA A 424 15.32 -11.48 -1.67
C ALA A 424 15.44 -10.44 -2.80
N TYR A 425 16.09 -10.80 -3.91
CA TYR A 425 16.20 -9.95 -5.09
C TYR A 425 14.82 -9.58 -5.66
N TYR A 426 13.97 -10.59 -5.86
CA TYR A 426 12.64 -10.37 -6.41
C TYR A 426 11.71 -9.64 -5.44
N ASN A 427 11.82 -9.89 -4.14
CA ASN A 427 11.08 -9.14 -3.12
C ASN A 427 11.44 -7.64 -3.15
N GLY A 428 12.74 -7.31 -3.25
CA GLY A 428 13.18 -5.92 -3.38
C GLY A 428 12.62 -5.22 -4.64
N ARG A 429 12.62 -5.92 -5.79
CA ARG A 429 12.02 -5.39 -7.03
C ARG A 429 10.51 -5.22 -6.92
N PHE A 430 9.82 -6.21 -6.36
CA PHE A 430 8.38 -6.15 -6.11
C PHE A 430 8.04 -4.97 -5.21
N ALA A 431 8.73 -4.84 -4.07
CA ALA A 431 8.52 -3.77 -3.11
C ALA A 431 8.73 -2.39 -3.74
N LEU A 432 9.82 -2.21 -4.52
CA LEU A 432 10.09 -0.96 -5.23
C LEU A 432 8.97 -0.63 -6.23
N ILE A 433 8.54 -1.61 -7.03
CA ILE A 433 7.44 -1.41 -7.98
C ILE A 433 6.19 -0.98 -7.22
N CYS A 434 5.77 -1.71 -6.19
CA CYS A 434 4.55 -1.41 -5.44
C CYS A 434 4.59 -0.09 -4.65
N ALA A 435 5.76 0.33 -4.19
CA ALA A 435 5.92 1.53 -3.37
C ALA A 435 6.31 2.79 -4.17
N SER A 436 6.67 2.66 -5.45
CA SER A 436 7.07 3.78 -6.30
C SER A 436 6.03 4.06 -7.38
N GLY A 437 5.56 5.31 -7.42
CA GLY A 437 4.58 5.77 -8.42
C GLY A 437 4.26 7.25 -8.24
N TYR A 438 3.41 7.59 -7.27
CA TYR A 438 3.02 8.98 -6.99
C TYR A 438 4.17 9.77 -6.34
N GLN A 439 4.89 9.15 -5.41
CA GLN A 439 6.08 9.72 -4.76
C GLN A 439 7.24 8.72 -4.78
N SER A 440 8.43 9.20 -4.40
CA SER A 440 9.55 8.32 -4.05
C SER A 440 9.16 7.42 -2.86
N THR A 441 9.89 6.33 -2.66
CA THR A 441 9.72 5.46 -1.50
C THR A 441 10.25 6.13 -0.23
N ARG A 442 9.48 6.08 0.86
CA ARG A 442 9.88 6.55 2.20
C ARG A 442 10.34 5.38 3.08
N LEU A 443 10.78 5.67 4.31
CA LEU A 443 11.00 4.63 5.30
C LEU A 443 9.73 3.78 5.49
N GLY A 444 9.86 2.46 5.33
CA GLY A 444 8.72 1.53 5.32
C GLY A 444 7.99 1.40 3.98
N GLY A 445 8.51 1.98 2.89
CA GLY A 445 7.87 1.92 1.57
C GLY A 445 6.61 2.77 1.52
N ILE A 446 5.44 2.16 1.32
CA ILE A 446 4.14 2.85 1.45
C ILE A 446 3.23 2.16 2.48
N TRP A 447 3.81 1.31 3.32
CA TRP A 447 3.08 0.44 4.23
C TRP A 447 3.41 0.78 5.68
N THR A 448 2.41 1.29 6.41
CA THR A 448 2.47 1.36 7.87
C THR A 448 1.18 0.79 8.46
N GLY A 449 1.32 0.09 9.58
CA GLY A 449 0.19 -0.35 10.42
C GLY A 449 0.02 0.50 11.68
N MET A 450 0.79 1.58 11.81
CA MET A 450 0.83 2.37 13.05
C MET A 450 0.82 3.88 12.82
N TRP A 451 0.27 4.59 13.81
CA TRP A 451 0.46 6.01 14.01
C TRP A 451 1.89 6.32 14.44
N ASN A 452 2.45 7.41 13.92
CA ASN A 452 3.79 7.91 14.27
C ASN A 452 4.86 6.81 14.16
N PRO A 453 5.07 6.23 12.97
CA PRO A 453 6.10 5.22 12.76
C PRO A 453 7.50 5.77 13.08
N ASP A 454 8.45 4.86 13.32
CA ASP A 454 9.84 5.21 13.61
C ASP A 454 10.39 6.16 12.53
N TRP A 455 11.09 7.22 12.97
CA TRP A 455 11.57 8.31 12.11
C TRP A 455 10.48 8.89 11.21
N SER A 456 9.26 9.03 11.73
CA SER A 456 8.09 9.57 11.01
C SER A 456 7.69 8.79 9.76
N GLY A 457 8.34 7.66 9.43
CA GLY A 457 8.20 7.04 8.12
C GLY A 457 8.54 8.03 7.01
N ASP A 458 9.54 8.89 7.21
CA ASP A 458 9.85 10.01 6.33
C ASP A 458 10.83 9.66 5.20
N PHE A 459 11.30 10.70 4.52
CA PHE A 459 12.39 10.64 3.56
C PHE A 459 13.66 11.12 4.26
N THR A 460 14.42 10.18 4.82
CA THR A 460 15.65 10.47 5.58
C THR A 460 16.83 10.80 4.69
#